data_AF-A0A2A8D2A4-F1
#
_entry.id   AF-A0A2A8D2A4-F1
#
_cell.length_a   1.000
_cell.length_b   1.000
_cell.length_c   1.000
_cell.angle_alpha   90.00
_cell.angle_beta   90.00
_cell.angle_gamma   90.00
#
_symmetry.space_group_name_H-M   'P 1'
#
loop_
_entity.id
_entity.type
_entity.pdbx_description
1 polymer ?
#
loop_
_entity_poly.entity_id
_entity_poly.type
_entity_poly.pdbx_seq_one_letter_code
_entity_poly.pdbx_strand_id
1 'polypeptide(L)'
;MQLTRNVALAAALSAVLHLALGWEWTLVPAVLVGVLSAGRGWLAGLLTVLLPWAGILAWSYSVAPGSTPILLDVLGGLIGGNTPGAAVVALTLLFGALLGFAGGAVGGQLRGLFGIESAPERRHPASA
;
A
#
# COMPACT_ATOMS: atom_id res chain seq x y z
N MET A 1 -0.17 -14.35 -12.52
CA MET A 1 1.08 -14.55 -11.73
C MET A 1 1.92 -13.29 -11.61
N GLN A 2 2.17 -12.51 -12.68
CA GLN A 2 3.03 -11.32 -12.61
C GLN A 2 2.53 -10.24 -11.64
N LEU A 3 1.22 -9.94 -11.63
CA LEU A 3 0.64 -8.95 -10.71
C LEU A 3 0.90 -9.29 -9.24
N THR A 4 0.58 -10.53 -8.83
CA THR A 4 0.78 -11.02 -7.46
C THR A 4 2.23 -10.90 -7.03
N ARG A 5 3.17 -11.26 -7.91
CA ARG A 5 4.62 -11.12 -7.66
C ARG A 5 5.00 -9.65 -7.46
N ASN A 6 4.53 -8.76 -8.35
CA ASN A 6 4.85 -7.34 -8.27
C ASN A 6 4.30 -6.70 -7.00
N VAL A 7 3.07 -7.04 -6.60
CA VAL A 7 2.47 -6.58 -5.34
C VAL A 7 3.24 -7.11 -4.14
N ALA A 8 3.62 -8.39 -4.13
CA ALA A 8 4.39 -8.96 -3.03
C ALA A 8 5.75 -8.28 -2.85
N LEU A 9 6.49 -8.07 -3.95
CA LEU A 9 7.78 -7.37 -3.93
C LEU A 9 7.63 -5.91 -3.51
N ALA A 10 6.62 -5.21 -4.02
CA ALA A 10 6.36 -3.83 -3.66
C ALA A 10 5.93 -3.70 -2.19
N ALA A 11 5.12 -4.63 -1.69
CA ALA A 11 4.73 -4.69 -0.29
C ALA A 11 5.94 -4.94 0.64
N ALA A 12 6.81 -5.88 0.27
CA ALA A 12 8.06 -6.11 1.01
C ALA A 12 8.94 -4.86 1.03
N LEU A 13 9.12 -4.21 -0.12
CA LEU A 13 9.85 -2.95 -0.23
C LEU A 13 9.21 -1.84 0.62
N SER A 14 7.88 -1.73 0.60
CA SER A 14 7.13 -0.78 1.42
C SER A 14 7.37 -1.01 2.91
N ALA A 15 7.36 -2.26 3.37
CA ALA A 15 7.69 -2.60 4.76
C ALA A 15 9.12 -2.18 5.13
N VAL A 16 10.10 -2.50 4.26
CA VAL A 16 11.51 -2.13 4.49
C VAL A 16 11.67 -0.61 4.57
N LEU A 17 11.09 0.14 3.63
CA LEU A 17 11.17 1.60 3.62
C LEU A 17 10.46 2.21 4.83
N HIS A 18 9.31 1.68 5.23
CA HIS A 18 8.61 2.13 6.44
C HIS A 18 9.49 2.04 7.68
N LEU A 19 10.14 0.89 7.85
CA LEU A 19 10.95 0.60 9.04
C LEU A 19 12.31 1.32 9.01
N ALA A 20 12.90 1.52 7.84
CA ALA A 20 14.23 2.11 7.70
C ALA A 20 14.23 3.64 7.58
N LEU A 21 13.25 4.21 6.88
CA LEU A 21 13.23 5.63 6.49
C LEU A 21 11.99 6.40 6.98
N GLY A 22 10.96 5.72 7.50
CA GLY A 22 9.72 6.34 7.95
C GLY A 22 8.53 6.09 7.03
N TRP A 23 7.35 6.50 7.49
CA TRP A 23 6.09 6.12 6.87
C TRP A 23 5.85 6.78 5.51
N GLU A 24 6.37 7.98 5.30
CA GLU A 24 6.26 8.75 4.06
C GLU A 24 6.86 8.01 2.85
N TRP A 25 7.88 7.19 3.07
CA TRP A 25 8.55 6.43 2.01
C TRP A 25 7.75 5.21 1.52
N THR A 26 6.68 4.82 2.22
CA THR A 26 5.77 3.73 1.78
C THR A 26 4.99 4.07 0.50
N LEU A 27 4.91 5.35 0.14
CA LEU A 27 4.27 5.81 -1.09
C LEU A 27 5.08 5.44 -2.34
N VAL A 28 6.41 5.39 -2.26
CA VAL A 28 7.27 5.13 -3.42
C VAL A 28 6.95 3.76 -4.05
N PRO A 29 6.90 2.64 -3.30
CA PRO A 29 6.54 1.35 -3.86
C PRO A 29 5.09 1.30 -4.39
N ALA A 30 4.17 2.04 -3.77
CA ALA A 30 2.78 2.12 -4.23
C ALA A 30 2.69 2.78 -5.62
N VAL A 31 3.44 3.86 -5.85
CA VAL A 31 3.54 4.50 -7.16
C VAL A 31 4.20 3.56 -8.17
N LEU A 32 5.32 2.94 -7.81
CA LEU A 32 6.04 2.01 -8.69
C LEU A 32 5.18 0.82 -9.13
N VAL A 33 4.49 0.17 -8.19
CA VAL A 33 3.60 -0.96 -8.53
C VAL A 33 2.42 -0.49 -9.39
N GLY A 34 1.95 0.75 -9.20
CA GLY A 34 0.94 1.38 -10.04
C GLY A 34 1.37 1.52 -11.49
N VAL A 35 2.61 1.98 -11.72
CA VAL A 35 3.22 2.06 -13.06
C VAL A 35 3.30 0.67 -13.69
N LEU A 36 3.65 -0.35 -12.91
CA LEU A 36 3.86 -1.71 -13.39
C LEU A 36 2.56 -2.52 -13.60
N SER A 37 1.43 -2.08 -13.04
CA SER A 37 0.18 -2.85 -12.99
C SER A 37 -0.91 -2.26 -13.89
N ALA A 38 -0.84 -2.56 -15.19
CA ALA A 38 -1.81 -2.08 -16.17
C ALA A 38 -3.26 -2.34 -15.75
N GLY A 39 -4.09 -1.28 -15.76
CA GLY A 39 -5.54 -1.32 -15.47
C GLY A 39 -5.92 -1.56 -13.99
N ARG A 40 -4.98 -1.91 -13.11
CA ARG A 40 -5.26 -2.24 -11.70
C ARG A 40 -4.29 -1.58 -10.72
N GLY A 41 -3.61 -0.51 -11.14
CA GLY A 41 -2.60 0.19 -10.35
C GLY A 41 -3.11 0.64 -8.98
N TRP A 42 -4.34 1.16 -8.90
CA TRP A 42 -4.98 1.57 -7.64
C TRP A 42 -5.11 0.43 -6.63
N LEU A 43 -5.53 -0.77 -7.07
CA LEU A 43 -5.67 -1.93 -6.21
C LEU A 43 -4.30 -2.48 -5.80
N ALA A 44 -3.37 -2.52 -6.75
CA ALA A 44 -2.00 -2.96 -6.49
C ALA A 44 -1.30 -2.06 -5.47
N GLY A 45 -1.47 -0.74 -5.58
CA GLY A 45 -0.95 0.24 -4.63
C GLY A 45 -1.60 0.13 -3.25
N LEU A 46 -2.94 -0.04 -3.19
CA LEU A 46 -3.65 -0.25 -1.93
C LEU A 46 -3.07 -1.44 -1.16
N LEU A 47 -2.94 -2.60 -1.81
CA LEU A 47 -2.41 -3.80 -1.17
C LEU A 47 -0.94 -3.67 -0.78
N THR A 48 -0.16 -2.90 -1.54
CA THR A 48 1.26 -2.63 -1.29
C THR A 48 1.51 -1.84 -0.01
N VAL A 49 0.56 -1.03 0.44
CA VAL A 49 0.69 -0.25 1.69
C VAL A 49 -0.10 -0.88 2.82
N LEU A 50 -1.34 -1.30 2.56
CA LEU A 50 -2.23 -1.85 3.57
C LEU A 50 -1.67 -3.13 4.21
N LEU A 51 -1.13 -4.06 3.40
CA LEU A 51 -0.63 -5.34 3.92
C LEU A 51 0.57 -5.17 4.85
N PRO A 52 1.63 -4.40 4.48
CA PRO A 52 2.73 -4.11 5.41
C PRO A 52 2.29 -3.40 6.68
N TRP A 53 1.42 -2.38 6.59
CA TRP A 53 0.93 -1.68 7.79
C TRP A 53 0.15 -2.60 8.73
N ALA A 54 -0.76 -3.40 8.19
CA ALA A 54 -1.48 -4.41 8.97
C ALA A 54 -0.51 -5.44 9.58
N GLY A 55 0.50 -5.87 8.82
CA GLY A 55 1.54 -6.77 9.30
C GLY A 55 2.37 -6.19 10.44
N ILE A 56 2.80 -4.94 10.34
CA ILE A 56 3.58 -4.24 11.38
C ILE A 56 2.73 -4.04 12.65
N LEU A 57 1.45 -3.69 12.50
CA LEU A 57 0.53 -3.59 13.64
C LEU A 57 0.35 -4.95 14.32
N ALA A 58 0.05 -6.00 13.56
CA ALA A 58 -0.10 -7.35 14.09
C ALA A 58 1.19 -7.86 14.75
N TRP A 59 2.36 -7.56 14.17
CA TRP A 59 3.66 -7.85 14.76
C TRP A 59 3.85 -7.12 16.10
N SER A 60 3.47 -5.85 16.18
CA SER A 60 3.54 -5.07 17.42
C SER A 60 2.69 -5.70 18.53
N TYR A 61 1.45 -6.11 18.22
CA TYR A 61 0.60 -6.86 19.16
C TYR A 61 1.19 -8.21 19.57
N SER A 62 1.98 -8.84 18.70
CA SER A 62 2.61 -10.14 19.01
C SER A 62 3.85 -9.98 19.89
N VAL A 63 4.65 -8.95 19.66
CA VAL A 63 5.90 -8.71 20.41
C VAL A 63 5.66 -7.97 21.73
N ALA A 64 4.66 -7.09 21.78
CA ALA A 64 4.37 -6.26 22.95
C ALA A 64 2.85 -6.23 23.29
N PRO A 65 2.21 -7.38 23.54
CA PRO A 65 0.75 -7.49 23.69
C PRO A 65 0.16 -6.62 24.82
N GLY A 66 0.92 -6.33 25.87
CA GLY A 66 0.47 -5.46 26.97
C GLY A 66 0.67 -3.96 26.71
N SER A 67 1.76 -3.58 26.05
CA SER A 67 2.12 -2.17 25.84
C SER A 67 1.45 -1.57 24.61
N THR A 68 1.24 -2.35 23.55
CA THR A 68 0.61 -1.87 22.31
C THR A 68 -0.81 -1.32 22.52
N PRO A 69 -1.73 -2.00 23.24
CA PRO A 69 -3.07 -1.46 23.51
C PRO A 69 -3.01 -0.13 24.29
N ILE A 70 -2.16 -0.06 25.33
CA ILE A 70 -1.99 1.16 26.15
C ILE A 70 -1.54 2.33 25.28
N LEU A 71 -0.54 2.10 24.41
CA LEU A 71 -0.08 3.13 23.47
C LEU A 71 -1.22 3.61 22.57
N LEU A 72 -2.01 2.69 22.02
CA LEU A 72 -3.11 3.03 21.12
C LEU A 72 -4.23 3.80 21.85
N ASP A 73 -4.53 3.47 23.10
CA ASP A 73 -5.49 4.21 23.91
C ASP A 73 -4.98 5.63 24.25
N VAL A 74 -3.69 5.77 24.56
CA VAL A 74 -3.06 7.09 24.75
C VAL A 74 -3.14 7.92 23.48
N LEU A 75 -2.81 7.34 22.32
CA LEU A 75 -2.94 8.01 21.02
C LEU A 75 -4.40 8.38 20.72
N GLY A 76 -5.35 7.52 21.07
CA GLY A 76 -6.77 7.79 20.92
C GLY A 76 -7.26 8.95 21.79
N GLY A 77 -6.74 9.06 23.00
CA GLY A 77 -6.94 10.22 23.88
C GLY A 77 -6.39 11.51 23.28
N LEU A 78 -5.22 11.46 22.64
CA LEU A 78 -4.59 12.63 22.01
C LEU A 78 -5.32 13.10 20.74
N ILE A 79 -5.80 12.16 19.91
CA ILE A 79 -6.44 12.49 18.62
C ILE A 79 -7.87 13.01 18.80
N GLY A 80 -8.62 12.46 19.76
CA GLY A 80 -10.06 12.73 19.86
C GLY A 80 -10.62 12.68 21.28
N GLY A 81 -9.79 12.81 22.31
CA GLY A 81 -10.19 12.91 23.74
C GLY A 81 -10.68 11.61 24.37
N ASN A 82 -11.47 10.81 23.64
CA ASN A 82 -12.02 9.53 24.08
C ASN A 82 -12.13 8.51 22.94
N THR A 83 -11.23 8.58 21.96
CA THR A 83 -11.23 7.61 20.85
C THR A 83 -10.65 6.28 21.35
N PRO A 84 -11.35 5.14 21.22
CA PRO A 84 -10.80 3.84 21.61
C PRO A 84 -9.56 3.48 20.79
N GLY A 85 -8.57 2.80 21.37
CA GLY A 85 -7.36 2.39 20.64
C GLY A 85 -7.65 1.54 19.38
N ALA A 86 -8.72 0.75 19.38
CA ALA A 86 -9.16 0.01 18.19
C ALA A 86 -9.56 0.93 17.02
N ALA A 87 -10.15 2.09 17.32
CA ALA A 87 -10.47 3.09 16.29
C ALA A 87 -9.19 3.75 15.74
N VAL A 88 -8.15 3.93 16.57
CA VAL A 88 -6.84 4.39 16.10
C VAL A 88 -6.25 3.38 15.09
N VAL A 89 -6.28 2.09 15.40
CA VAL A 89 -5.83 1.03 14.47
C VAL A 89 -6.62 1.10 13.16
N ALA A 90 -7.94 1.20 13.23
CA ALA A 90 -8.79 1.28 12.05
C ALA A 90 -8.48 2.52 11.19
N LEU A 91 -8.28 3.68 11.82
CA LEU A 91 -7.90 4.92 11.13
C LEU A 91 -6.53 4.79 10.48
N THR A 92 -5.54 4.24 11.18
CA THR A 92 -4.21 3.98 10.63
C THR A 92 -4.33 3.09 9.39
N LEU A 93 -5.01 1.96 9.46
CA LEU A 93 -5.18 1.08 8.29
C LEU A 93 -5.94 1.75 7.14
N LEU A 94 -6.95 2.58 7.46
CA LEU A 94 -7.68 3.35 6.46
C LEU A 94 -6.76 4.35 5.75
N PHE A 95 -5.95 5.12 6.49
CA PHE A 95 -4.98 6.03 5.89
C PHE A 95 -3.95 5.29 5.03
N GLY A 96 -3.42 4.17 5.50
CA GLY A 96 -2.52 3.32 4.71
C GLY A 96 -3.17 2.84 3.41
N ALA A 97 -4.43 2.40 3.48
CA ALA A 97 -5.19 1.97 2.29
C ALA A 97 -5.43 3.12 1.30
N LEU A 98 -5.82 4.30 1.79
CA LEU A 98 -6.05 5.49 0.97
C LEU A 98 -4.76 5.98 0.30
N LEU A 99 -3.66 6.02 1.05
CA LEU A 99 -2.34 6.40 0.52
C LEU A 99 -1.84 5.40 -0.52
N GLY A 100 -1.98 4.10 -0.25
CA GLY A 100 -1.65 3.05 -1.21
C GLY A 100 -2.50 3.15 -2.48
N PHE A 101 -3.82 3.33 -2.33
CA PHE A 101 -4.74 3.52 -3.44
C PHE A 101 -4.34 4.73 -4.30
N ALA A 102 -4.11 5.88 -3.67
CA ALA A 102 -3.73 7.12 -4.34
C ALA A 102 -2.38 6.97 -5.05
N GLY A 103 -1.36 6.42 -4.38
CA GLY A 103 -0.05 6.16 -4.99
C GLY A 103 -0.16 5.23 -6.20
N GLY A 104 -0.90 4.13 -6.07
CA GLY A 104 -1.15 3.20 -7.16
C GLY A 104 -1.90 3.83 -8.35
N ALA A 105 -2.90 4.68 -8.07
CA ALA A 105 -3.63 5.42 -9.08
C ALA A 105 -2.71 6.41 -9.82
N VAL A 106 -1.89 7.17 -9.08
CA VAL A 106 -0.88 8.09 -9.65
C VAL A 106 0.10 7.32 -10.54
N GLY A 107 0.63 6.18 -10.07
CA GLY A 107 1.50 5.33 -10.89
C GLY A 107 0.82 4.86 -12.18
N GLY A 108 -0.46 4.49 -12.12
CA GLY A 108 -1.24 4.13 -13.29
C GLY A 108 -1.40 5.29 -14.29
N GLN A 109 -1.62 6.51 -13.81
CA GLN A 109 -1.68 7.71 -14.67
C GLN A 109 -0.32 8.02 -15.31
N LEU A 110 0.77 7.93 -14.55
CA LEU A 110 2.13 8.12 -15.07
C LEU A 110 2.44 7.12 -16.19
N ARG A 111 2.01 5.86 -16.04
CA ARG A 111 2.16 4.84 -17.09
C ARG A 111 1.53 5.28 -18.41
N GLY A 112 0.29 5.80 -18.35
CA GLY A 112 -0.43 6.31 -19.51
C GLY A 112 0.24 7.54 -20.12
N LEU A 113 0.65 8.50 -19.28
CA LEU A 113 1.32 9.72 -19.72
C LEU A 113 2.65 9.45 -20.43
N PHE A 114 3.42 8.46 -19.97
CA PHE A 114 4.71 8.09 -20.57
C PHE A 114 4.62 7.02 -21.65
N GLY A 115 3.41 6.62 -22.08
CA GLY A 115 3.24 5.65 -23.15
C GLY A 115 3.90 4.30 -22.86
N ILE A 116 3.93 3.88 -21.59
CA ILE A 116 4.46 2.58 -21.17
C ILE A 116 3.38 1.51 -21.46
N GLU A 117 2.93 1.45 -22.70
CA GLU A 117 2.03 0.41 -23.18
C GLU A 117 2.84 -0.83 -23.55
N SER A 118 2.33 -2.00 -23.16
CA SER A 118 2.80 -3.25 -23.73
C SER A 118 2.51 -3.21 -25.23
N ALA A 119 3.55 -3.43 -26.05
CA ALA A 119 3.51 -3.35 -27.51
C ALA A 119 2.18 -3.85 -28.08
N PRO A 120 1.62 -3.17 -29.10
CA PRO A 120 0.33 -3.55 -29.66
C PRO A 120 0.37 -5.03 -30.02
N GLU A 121 -0.54 -5.78 -29.40
CA GLU A 121 -0.79 -7.17 -29.72
C GLU A 121 -0.93 -7.23 -31.24
N ARG A 122 0.06 -7.85 -31.91
CA ARG A 122 0.06 -8.01 -33.36
C ARG A 122 -1.22 -8.75 -33.69
N ARG A 123 -2.26 -8.02 -34.07
CA ARG A 123 -3.49 -8.60 -34.62
C ARG A 123 -3.02 -9.34 -35.85
N HIS A 124 -2.92 -10.66 -35.76
CA HIS A 124 -2.76 -11.49 -36.94
C HIS A 124 -3.93 -11.12 -37.86
N PRO A 125 -3.67 -10.56 -39.05
CA PRO A 125 -4.74 -10.36 -40.01
C PRO A 125 -5.33 -11.75 -40.26
N ALA A 126 -6.63 -11.89 -40.04
CA ALA A 126 -7.35 -13.09 -40.40
C ALA A 126 -7.04 -13.36 -41.87
N SER A 127 -6.33 -14.45 -42.14
CA SER A 127 -6.09 -14.94 -43.49
C SER A 127 -7.45 -15.20 -44.13
N ALA A 128 -7.76 -14.43 -45.16
CA ALA A 128 -8.93 -14.58 -46.03
C ALA A 128 -8.82 -15.85 -46.88
#